data_AF-D5DD97-F1
#
_entry.id   AF-D5DD97-F1
#
_cell.length_a   1.000
_cell.length_b   1.000
_cell.length_c   1.000
_cell.angle_alpha   90.00
_cell.angle_beta   90.00
_cell.angle_gamma   90.00
#
_symmetry.space_group_name_H-M   'P 1'
#
loop_
_entity.id
_entity.type
_entity.pdbx_description
1 polymer ?
#
loop_
_entity_poly.entity_id
_entity_poly.type
_entity_poly.pdbx_seq_one_letter_code
_entity_poly.pdbx_strand_id
1 'polypeptide(L)'
;MIFLLVSGSIIIPIIMLFFSLKWKGAELVFNTLALLSALVFGNIAAASIYRILKNHTVFMTSIHAIFLNSAFLLTGAYLGIYVLYKLLALTLNVKSRSFK
;
A
#
# COMPACT_ATOMS: atom_id res chain seq x y z
N MET A 1 4.85 20.17 5.52
CA MET A 1 4.79 18.96 4.65
C MET A 1 4.81 17.67 5.45
N ILE A 2 5.77 17.45 6.36
CA ILE A 2 5.81 16.26 7.24
C ILE A 2 4.53 16.09 8.08
N PHE A 3 4.03 17.17 8.68
CA PHE A 3 2.75 17.14 9.42
C PHE A 3 1.57 16.63 8.57
N LEU A 4 1.52 17.02 7.29
CA LEU A 4 0.48 16.58 6.36
C LEU A 4 0.58 15.06 6.12
N LEU A 5 1.79 14.55 5.90
CA LEU A 5 2.04 13.12 5.71
C LEU A 5 1.64 12.31 6.95
N VAL A 6 2.07 12.74 8.13
CA VAL A 6 1.74 12.06 9.40
C VAL A 6 0.23 12.07 9.64
N SER A 7 -0.42 13.21 9.41
CA SER A 7 -1.88 13.31 9.55
C SER A 7 -2.62 12.42 8.55
N GLY A 8 -2.16 12.35 7.29
CA GLY A 8 -2.74 11.48 6.26
C GLY A 8 -2.65 10.00 6.63
N SER A 9 -1.51 9.56 7.16
CA SER A 9 -1.29 8.17 7.59
C SER A 9 -2.22 7.72 8.72
N ILE A 10 -2.81 8.64 9.49
CA ILE A 10 -3.72 8.34 10.59
C ILE A 10 -5.18 8.55 10.16
N ILE A 11 -5.46 9.67 9.49
CA ILE A 11 -6.82 10.06 9.11
C ILE A 11 -7.37 9.15 8.01
N ILE A 12 -6.56 8.82 7.00
CA ILE A 12 -7.03 8.05 5.84
C ILE A 12 -7.46 6.62 6.22
N PRO A 13 -6.72 5.85 7.04
CA PRO A 13 -7.18 4.54 7.50
C PRO A 13 -8.50 4.58 8.28
N ILE A 14 -8.72 5.62 9.09
CA ILE A 14 -9.97 5.80 9.85
C ILE A 14 -11.13 6.08 8.89
N ILE A 15 -10.92 6.92 7.87
CA ILE A 15 -11.91 7.18 6.83
C ILE A 15 -12.22 5.89 6.07
N MET A 16 -11.21 5.14 5.64
CA MET A 16 -11.38 3.84 4.96
C MET A 16 -12.21 2.88 5.82
N LEU A 17 -11.96 2.84 7.13
CA LEU A 17 -12.74 2.04 8.06
C LEU A 17 -14.20 2.48 8.10
N PHE A 18 -14.47 3.78 8.23
CA PHE A 18 -15.82 4.32 8.25
C PHE A 18 -16.59 3.99 6.95
N PHE A 19 -15.94 4.12 5.79
CA PHE A 19 -16.53 3.74 4.51
C PHE A 19 -16.78 2.23 4.41
N SER A 20 -15.83 1.41 4.87
CA SER A 20 -15.94 -0.05 4.89
C SER A 20 -17.09 -0.53 5.79
N LEU A 21 -17.40 0.20 6.86
CA LEU A 21 -18.53 -0.11 7.75
C LEU A 21 -19.88 0.27 7.12
N LYS A 22 -19.93 1.41 6.40
CA LYS A 22 -21.16 1.94 5.83
C LYS A 22 -21.54 1.24 4.50
N TRP A 23 -20.57 0.80 3.70
CA TRP A 23 -20.79 0.29 2.34
C TRP A 23 -20.28 -1.15 2.21
N LYS A 24 -21.19 -2.10 1.92
CA LYS A 24 -20.87 -3.53 1.81
C LYS A 24 -19.82 -3.85 0.73
N GLY A 25 -19.74 -3.04 -0.33
CA GLY A 25 -18.78 -3.23 -1.43
C GLY A 25 -17.46 -2.48 -1.27
N ALA A 26 -17.33 -1.56 -0.31
CA ALA A 26 -16.14 -0.73 -0.18
C ALA A 26 -14.91 -1.55 0.22
N GLU A 27 -15.08 -2.53 1.12
CA GLU A 27 -14.00 -3.44 1.51
C GLU A 27 -13.46 -4.22 0.28
N LEU A 28 -14.35 -4.70 -0.59
CA LEU A 28 -13.93 -5.41 -1.80
C LEU A 28 -13.08 -4.51 -2.71
N VAL A 29 -13.55 -3.28 -2.97
CA VAL A 29 -12.81 -2.31 -3.79
C VAL A 29 -11.44 -2.02 -3.21
N PHE A 30 -11.35 -1.78 -1.89
CA PHE A 30 -10.08 -1.52 -1.23
C PHE A 30 -9.13 -2.71 -1.31
N ASN A 31 -9.65 -3.93 -1.09
CA ASN A 31 -8.87 -5.17 -1.18
C ASN A 31 -8.39 -5.42 -2.63
N THR A 32 -9.23 -5.22 -3.64
CA THR A 32 -8.85 -5.40 -5.06
C THR A 32 -7.80 -4.37 -5.48
N LEU A 33 -7.96 -3.11 -5.10
CA LEU A 33 -6.95 -2.08 -5.33
C LEU A 33 -5.64 -2.39 -4.61
N ALA A 34 -5.70 -2.97 -3.40
CA ALA A 34 -4.51 -3.39 -2.65
C ALA A 34 -3.81 -4.55 -3.34
N LEU A 35 -4.56 -5.53 -3.85
CA LEU A 35 -4.02 -6.63 -4.63
C LEU A 35 -3.29 -6.14 -5.88
N LEU A 36 -3.92 -5.25 -6.66
CA LEU A 36 -3.31 -4.64 -7.84
C LEU A 36 -2.06 -3.83 -7.48
N SER A 37 -2.13 -3.05 -6.40
CA SER A 37 -0.99 -2.27 -5.91
C SER A 37 0.16 -3.17 -5.46
N ALA A 38 -0.11 -4.29 -4.77
CA ALA A 38 0.89 -5.25 -4.35
C ALA A 38 1.59 -5.92 -5.55
N LEU A 39 0.83 -6.26 -6.59
CA LEU A 39 1.39 -6.82 -7.82
C LEU A 39 2.32 -5.81 -8.52
N VAL A 40 1.87 -4.56 -8.69
CA VAL A 40 2.68 -3.52 -9.34
C VAL A 40 3.92 -3.19 -8.51
N PHE A 41 3.76 -2.96 -7.22
CA PHE A 41 4.85 -2.67 -6.28
C PHE A 41 5.89 -3.80 -6.26
N GLY A 42 5.42 -5.05 -6.12
CA GLY A 42 6.27 -6.23 -6.08
C GLY A 42 7.02 -6.47 -7.40
N ASN A 43 6.36 -6.31 -8.55
CA ASN A 43 7.01 -6.46 -9.85
C ASN A 43 8.08 -5.41 -10.09
N ILE A 44 7.83 -4.14 -9.74
CA ILE A 44 8.84 -3.08 -9.86
C ILE A 44 10.02 -3.36 -8.93
N ALA A 45 9.76 -3.78 -7.68
CA ALA A 45 10.81 -4.16 -6.74
C ALA A 45 11.65 -5.33 -7.26
N ALA A 46 11.01 -6.42 -7.70
CA ALA A 46 11.67 -7.61 -8.21
C ALA A 46 12.49 -7.33 -9.48
N ALA A 47 11.92 -6.62 -10.45
CA ALA A 47 12.63 -6.23 -11.68
C ALA A 47 13.86 -5.37 -11.39
N SER A 48 13.75 -4.45 -10.41
CA SER A 48 14.84 -3.59 -10.01
C SER A 48 15.96 -4.37 -9.30
N ILE A 49 15.60 -5.26 -8.37
CA ILE A 49 16.56 -6.14 -7.69
C ILE A 49 17.26 -7.06 -8.70
N TYR A 50 16.51 -7.66 -9.62
CA TYR A 50 17.06 -8.51 -10.68
C TYR A 50 18.08 -7.76 -11.53
N ARG A 51 17.78 -6.51 -11.93
CA ARG A 51 18.70 -5.68 -12.72
C ARG A 51 19.96 -5.33 -11.94
N ILE A 52 19.85 -5.05 -10.64
CA ILE A 52 20.99 -4.77 -9.76
C ILE A 52 21.91 -5.99 -9.67
N LEU A 53 21.34 -7.18 -9.45
CA LEU A 53 22.08 -8.44 -9.37
C LEU A 53 22.74 -8.81 -10.70
N LYS A 54 22.01 -8.70 -11.81
CA LYS A 54 22.50 -9.06 -13.15
C LYS A 54 23.63 -8.15 -13.62
N ASN A 55 23.55 -6.85 -13.33
CA ASN A 55 24.53 -5.89 -13.82
C ASN A 55 25.75 -5.75 -12.88
N HIS A 56 25.84 -6.56 -11.81
CA HIS A 56 26.86 -6.45 -10.74
C HIS A 56 27.06 -5.02 -10.20
N THR A 57 26.05 -4.15 -10.36
CA THR A 57 26.08 -2.78 -9.88
C THR A 57 25.71 -2.79 -8.41
N VAL A 58 26.64 -3.18 -7.54
CA VAL A 58 26.50 -3.12 -6.07
C VAL A 58 26.66 -1.69 -5.54
N PHE A 59 26.38 -0.68 -6.37
CA PHE A 59 26.41 0.72 -5.95
C PHE A 59 25.04 1.15 -5.44
N MET A 60 25.03 1.76 -4.25
CA MET A 60 23.88 2.22 -3.46
C MET A 60 22.90 3.16 -4.22
N THR A 61 23.27 3.70 -5.37
CA THR A 61 22.49 4.67 -6.16
C THR A 61 21.38 4.04 -6.99
N SER A 62 21.47 2.75 -7.33
CA SER A 62 20.47 2.06 -8.18
C SER A 62 19.15 1.82 -7.46
N ILE A 63 19.16 1.68 -6.12
CA ILE A 63 17.94 1.49 -5.32
C ILE A 63 17.19 2.82 -5.16
N HIS A 64 17.91 3.94 -5.03
CA HIS A 64 17.29 5.26 -4.90
C HIS A 64 16.47 5.64 -6.15
N ALA A 65 16.88 5.16 -7.33
CA ALA A 65 16.11 5.31 -8.57
C ALA A 65 14.73 4.63 -8.53
N ILE A 66 14.55 3.59 -7.71
CA ILE A 66 13.25 2.94 -7.50
C ILE A 66 12.33 3.88 -6.71
N PHE A 67 12.87 4.57 -5.70
CA PHE A 67 12.13 5.57 -4.94
C PHE A 67 11.87 6.87 -5.71
N LEU A 68 12.41 7.03 -6.92
CA LEU A 68 12.02 8.08 -7.87
C LEU A 68 10.88 7.64 -8.80
N ASN A 69 10.54 6.35 -8.83
CA ASN A 69 9.44 5.85 -9.65
C ASN A 69 8.09 6.19 -8.99
N SER A 70 7.32 7.07 -9.61
CA SER A 70 6.04 7.54 -9.08
C SER A 70 5.02 6.40 -8.89
N ALA A 71 5.02 5.38 -9.76
CA ALA A 71 4.12 4.23 -9.61
C ALA A 71 4.51 3.37 -8.41
N PHE A 72 5.80 3.16 -8.16
CA PHE A 72 6.29 2.47 -6.97
C PHE A 72 5.92 3.21 -5.68
N LEU A 73 6.13 4.54 -5.65
CA LEU A 73 5.78 5.36 -4.50
C LEU A 73 4.27 5.36 -4.23
N LEU A 74 3.45 5.53 -5.26
CA LEU A 74 2.00 5.60 -5.13
C LEU A 74 1.40 4.25 -4.66
N THR A 75 1.84 3.15 -5.26
CA THR A 75 1.39 1.80 -4.86
C THR A 75 1.90 1.42 -3.47
N GLY A 76 3.13 1.78 -3.12
CA GLY A 76 3.69 1.58 -1.79
C GLY A 76 2.97 2.41 -0.72
N ALA A 77 2.66 3.68 -1.01
CA ALA A 77 1.89 4.54 -0.11
C ALA A 77 0.47 4.01 0.12
N TYR A 78 -0.22 3.59 -0.95
CA TYR A 78 -1.55 2.99 -0.84
C TYR A 78 -1.52 1.69 -0.01
N LEU A 79 -0.55 0.82 -0.25
CA LEU A 79 -0.37 -0.41 0.53
C LEU A 79 -0.14 -0.12 2.02
N GLY A 80 0.71 0.86 2.33
CA GLY A 80 0.98 1.26 3.72
C GLY A 80 -0.30 1.69 4.45
N ILE A 81 -1.10 2.56 3.83
CA ILE A 81 -2.38 3.03 4.37
C ILE A 81 -3.38 1.87 4.50
N TYR A 82 -3.48 1.01 3.49
CA TYR A 82 -4.39 -0.13 3.49
C TYR A 82 -4.05 -1.14 4.60
N VAL A 83 -2.76 -1.41 4.84
CA VAL A 83 -2.32 -2.26 5.95
C VAL A 83 -2.73 -1.67 7.29
N LEU A 84 -2.55 -0.36 7.50
CA LEU A 84 -3.02 0.32 8.72
C LEU A 84 -4.54 0.21 8.89
N TYR A 85 -5.29 0.37 7.80
CA TYR A 85 -6.74 0.17 7.81
C TYR A 85 -7.11 -1.27 8.24
N LYS A 86 -6.47 -2.30 7.68
CA LYS A 86 -6.73 -3.70 8.06
C LYS A 86 -6.33 -4.00 9.50
N LEU A 87 -5.21 -3.46 9.97
CA LEU A 87 -4.81 -3.58 11.37
C LEU A 87 -5.83 -2.94 12.30
N LEU A 88 -6.31 -1.73 12.00
CA LEU A 88 -7.38 -1.06 12.76
C LEU A 88 -8.66 -1.88 12.77
N ALA A 89 -9.09 -2.39 11.61
CA ALA A 89 -10.28 -3.23 11.51
C ALA A 89 -10.15 -4.50 12.36
N LEU A 90 -8.97 -5.13 12.35
CA LEU A 90 -8.67 -6.32 13.14
C LEU A 90 -8.67 -6.02 14.64
N THR A 91 -8.02 -4.93 15.08
CA THR A 91 -7.98 -4.51 16.48
C THR A 91 -9.37 -4.21 17.02
N LEU A 92 -10.24 -3.63 16.20
CA LEU A 92 -11.63 -3.33 16.57
C LEU A 92 -12.58 -4.53 16.41
N ASN A 93 -12.05 -5.71 16.05
CA ASN A 93 -12.81 -6.93 15.78
C ASN A 93 -13.98 -6.69 14.80
N VAL A 94 -13.74 -5.81 13.82
CA VAL A 94 -14.70 -5.56 12.75
C VAL A 94 -14.73 -6.82 11.91
N LYS A 95 -15.80 -7.59 12.05
CA LYS A 95 -16.00 -8.81 11.25
C LYS A 95 -16.06 -8.40 9.79
N SER A 96 -15.01 -8.75 9.03
CA SER A 96 -15.01 -8.68 7.57
C SER A 96 -16.25 -9.44 7.11
N ARG A 97 -17.27 -8.70 6.68
CA ARG A 97 -18.52 -9.29 6.17
C ARG A 97 -18.26 -9.66 4.72
N SER A 98 -17.35 -10.61 4.53
CA SER A 98 -17.20 -11.32 3.27
C SER A 98 -18.56 -11.94 2.95
N PHE A 99 -19.03 -11.60 1.75
CA PHE A 99 -20.36 -11.91 1.22
C PHE A 99 -20.72 -13.37 1.51
N LYS A 100 -21.89 -13.57 2.14
CA LYS A 100 -22.57 -14.86 2.18
C LYS A 100 -23.43 -14.98 0.94
#